data_AF-A0A2J7ZJH0-F1
#
_entry.id   AF-A0A2J7ZJH0-F1
#
_cell.length_a   1.000
_cell.length_b   1.000
_cell.length_c   1.000
_cell.angle_alpha   90.00
_cell.angle_beta   90.00
_cell.angle_gamma   90.00
#
_symmetry.space_group_name_H-M   'P 1'
#
loop_
_entity.id
_entity.type
_entity.pdbx_description
1 polymer ?
#
loop_
_entity_poly.entity_id
_entity_poly.type
_entity_poly.pdbx_seq_one_letter_code
_entity_poly.pdbx_strand_id
1 'polypeptide(L)'
;MSAPRPAQLGGPARLHRHEPAECSPRAPPPRPSPSPSVPGSVDTDGLQQARTIFVLAFFMIWNFVLSNIFVGLIASAFEAIRDDHNTITSDRLSKCLICSQDMYLFNEKIEGGFDEHILRQHNALHYVFFLHHLRATALEEYTGAESIVSTVLDNAKTTTDKGTWLPVSKSLAIMHATAASASKEGGSGAQ
;
A
#
# COMPACT_ATOMS: atom_id res chain seq x y z
N MET A 1 57.80 15.94 34.85
CA MET A 1 59.23 16.24 35.12
C MET A 1 59.49 17.63 34.55
N SER A 2 59.88 18.67 35.30
CA SER A 2 60.37 18.71 36.69
C SER A 2 60.18 20.12 37.31
N ALA A 3 60.02 20.21 38.63
CA ALA A 3 60.47 21.37 39.41
C ALA A 3 61.97 21.18 39.76
N PRO A 4 62.80 22.23 39.98
CA PRO A 4 62.80 23.06 41.20
C PRO A 4 63.11 24.56 40.88
N ARG A 5 63.71 25.47 41.67
CA ARG A 5 64.33 25.58 43.04
C ARG A 5 64.02 27.00 43.63
N PRO A 6 64.48 27.39 44.86
CA PRO A 6 63.81 28.42 45.70
C PRO A 6 64.70 29.60 46.20
N ALA A 7 64.19 30.35 47.20
CA ALA A 7 64.87 31.31 48.10
C ALA A 7 65.27 32.67 47.45
N GLN A 8 65.47 33.80 48.16
CA GLN A 8 65.64 34.15 49.59
C GLN A 8 64.68 35.33 49.94
N LEU A 9 64.12 35.54 51.13
CA LEU A 9 64.66 35.74 52.50
C LEU A 9 65.34 37.11 52.76
N GLY A 10 64.74 37.90 53.66
CA GLY A 10 65.23 39.18 54.22
C GLY A 10 64.04 40.10 54.55
N GLY A 11 63.92 40.78 55.69
CA GLY A 11 64.68 40.82 56.93
C GLY A 11 63.84 41.58 58.00
N PRO A 12 64.15 41.52 59.31
CA PRO A 12 63.15 41.84 60.34
C PRO A 12 63.18 43.28 60.89
N ALA A 13 62.13 43.57 61.66
CA ALA A 13 62.03 44.56 62.75
C ALA A 13 61.73 46.05 62.42
N ARG A 14 60.52 46.48 62.80
CA ARG A 14 60.39 47.43 63.92
C ARG A 14 59.08 47.25 64.68
N LEU A 15 59.19 46.98 65.98
CA LEU A 15 58.07 46.94 66.91
C LEU A 15 57.82 48.37 67.42
N HIS A 16 56.70 48.98 67.07
CA HIS A 16 56.19 50.15 67.80
C HIS A 16 54.84 49.79 68.43
N ARG A 17 54.92 49.44 69.72
CA ARG A 17 53.77 49.24 70.60
C ARG A 17 53.11 50.60 70.84
N HIS A 18 51.89 50.78 70.37
CA HIS A 18 50.97 51.80 70.88
C HIS A 18 49.74 51.12 71.50
N GLU A 19 49.15 51.85 72.44
CA GLU A 19 48.19 51.42 73.47
C GLU A 19 46.82 50.99 72.90
N PRO A 20 46.06 50.09 73.57
CA PRO A 20 44.78 49.62 73.05
C PRO A 20 43.67 50.67 73.25
N ALA A 21 43.12 51.19 72.16
CA ALA A 21 41.86 51.93 72.19
C ALA A 21 40.69 50.95 72.35
N GLU A 22 39.77 51.24 73.28
CA GLU A 22 38.66 50.38 73.65
C GLU A 22 37.64 50.12 72.53
N CYS A 23 37.00 48.96 72.62
CA CYS A 23 36.03 48.46 71.64
C CYS A 23 34.69 49.22 71.72
N SER A 24 34.47 50.16 70.80
CA SER A 24 33.14 50.71 70.54
C SER A 24 32.31 49.73 69.67
N PRO A 25 31.07 49.38 70.04
CA PRO A 25 30.29 48.38 69.33
C PRO A 25 29.92 48.86 67.92
N ARG A 26 30.41 48.13 66.91
CA ARG A 26 30.10 48.37 65.50
C ARG A 26 28.60 48.20 65.25
N ALA A 27 27.92 49.27 64.82
CA ALA A 27 26.52 49.20 64.43
C ALA A 27 26.31 48.12 63.35
N PRO A 28 25.21 47.36 63.38
CA PRO A 28 24.91 46.38 62.34
C PRO A 28 24.72 47.08 60.99
N PRO A 29 25.06 46.42 59.86
CA PRO A 29 24.87 47.01 58.54
C PRO A 29 23.39 47.34 58.30
N PRO A 30 23.08 48.41 57.55
CA PRO A 30 21.71 48.73 57.20
C PRO A 30 21.08 47.55 56.45
N ARG A 31 19.84 47.21 56.82
CA ARG A 31 19.06 46.19 56.08
C ARG A 31 18.97 46.60 54.61
N PRO A 32 19.07 45.65 53.65
CA PRO A 32 18.75 45.95 52.27
C PRO A 32 17.33 46.49 52.19
N SER A 33 17.16 47.63 51.52
CA SER A 33 15.84 48.15 51.16
C SER A 33 15.07 47.09 50.37
N PRO A 34 13.75 46.94 50.55
CA PRO A 34 12.97 46.09 49.68
C PRO A 34 13.15 46.58 48.24
N SER A 35 13.72 45.73 47.38
CA SER A 35 13.73 45.96 45.94
C SER A 35 12.29 46.18 45.46
N PRO A 36 12.04 47.08 44.50
CA PRO A 36 10.69 47.33 44.02
C PRO A 36 10.06 46.01 43.59
N SER A 37 8.92 45.69 44.20
CA SER A 37 8.13 44.52 43.88
C SER A 37 7.85 44.52 42.38
N VAL A 38 8.30 43.47 41.68
CA VAL A 38 7.81 43.17 40.33
C VAL A 38 6.28 43.18 40.41
N PRO A 39 5.57 44.00 39.62
CA PRO A 39 4.12 44.09 39.71
C PRO A 39 3.48 42.78 39.24
N GLY A 40 3.23 41.90 40.20
CA GLY A 40 2.57 40.61 40.02
C GLY A 40 1.06 40.76 39.88
N SER A 41 0.62 41.48 38.85
CA SER A 41 -0.76 41.51 38.39
C SER A 41 -0.83 42.16 36.99
N VAL A 42 -0.62 41.35 35.96
CA VAL A 42 -1.23 41.63 34.65
C VAL A 42 -2.51 40.83 34.63
N ASP A 43 -3.66 41.48 34.70
CA ASP A 43 -5.01 40.88 34.60
C ASP A 43 -5.26 40.30 33.20
N THR A 44 -4.46 39.29 32.88
CA THR A 44 -4.37 38.62 31.60
C THR A 44 -4.65 37.13 31.74
N ASP A 45 -4.91 36.63 32.94
CA ASP A 45 -5.18 35.22 33.22
C ASP A 45 -6.34 34.71 32.37
N GLY A 46 -7.45 35.45 32.29
CA GLY A 46 -8.58 35.11 31.41
C GLY A 46 -8.24 35.15 29.91
N LEU A 47 -7.38 36.07 29.47
CA LEU A 47 -6.97 36.18 28.07
C LEU A 47 -5.94 35.10 27.69
N GLN A 48 -5.02 34.77 28.59
CA GLN A 48 -4.06 33.67 28.46
C GLN A 48 -4.77 32.31 28.51
N GLN A 49 -5.75 32.15 29.39
CA GLN A 49 -6.60 30.96 29.47
C GLN A 49 -7.44 30.80 28.19
N ALA A 50 -8.10 31.86 27.72
CA ALA A 50 -8.84 31.85 26.46
C ALA A 50 -7.93 31.51 25.26
N ARG A 51 -6.73 32.10 25.19
CA ARG A 51 -5.71 31.76 24.18
C ARG A 51 -5.29 30.29 24.26
N THR A 52 -5.11 29.75 25.46
CA THR A 52 -4.69 28.35 25.67
C THR A 52 -5.80 27.38 25.27
N ILE A 53 -7.06 27.66 25.64
CA ILE A 53 -8.23 26.88 25.23
C ILE A 53 -8.41 26.95 23.70
N PHE A 54 -8.25 28.12 23.09
CA PHE A 54 -8.31 28.29 21.63
C PHE A 54 -7.25 27.45 20.90
N VAL A 55 -5.99 27.47 21.37
CA VAL A 55 -4.91 26.65 20.80
C VAL A 55 -5.16 25.16 20.98
N LEU A 56 -5.63 24.72 22.16
CA LEU A 56 -5.95 23.32 22.44
C LEU A 56 -7.14 22.83 21.59
N ALA A 57 -8.21 23.63 21.49
CA ALA A 57 -9.38 23.31 20.68
C ALA A 57 -9.04 23.29 19.19
N PHE A 58 -8.26 24.26 18.69
CA PHE A 58 -7.75 24.26 17.32
C PHE A 58 -6.92 23.00 17.04
N PHE A 59 -5.98 22.64 17.93
CA PHE A 59 -5.18 21.42 17.79
C PHE A 59 -6.06 20.16 17.76
N MET A 60 -7.04 20.02 18.65
CA MET A 60 -7.96 18.89 18.65
C MET A 60 -8.80 18.81 17.37
N ILE A 61 -9.45 19.91 16.97
CA ILE A 61 -10.27 19.96 15.75
C ILE A 61 -9.42 19.64 14.52
N TRP A 62 -8.22 20.23 14.40
CA TRP A 62 -7.30 19.97 13.30
C TRP A 62 -6.90 18.49 13.19
N ASN A 63 -6.50 17.87 14.31
CA ASN A 63 -6.12 16.46 14.31
C ASN A 63 -7.31 15.54 14.00
N PHE A 64 -8.51 15.82 14.54
CA PHE A 64 -9.72 15.06 14.22
C PHE A 64 -10.10 15.19 12.73
N VAL A 65 -10.06 16.39 12.15
CA VAL A 65 -10.37 16.61 10.74
C VAL A 65 -9.38 15.88 9.84
N LEU A 66 -8.07 16.06 10.06
CA LEU A 66 -7.04 15.37 9.27
C LEU A 66 -7.12 13.85 9.39
N SER A 67 -7.30 13.32 10.61
CA SER A 67 -7.35 11.86 10.83
C SER A 67 -8.57 11.23 10.18
N ASN A 68 -9.75 11.85 10.26
CA ASN A 68 -10.95 11.32 9.61
C ASN A 68 -10.86 11.39 8.09
N ILE A 69 -10.26 12.45 7.52
CA ILE A 69 -9.99 12.52 6.08
C ILE A 69 -9.03 11.39 5.67
N PHE A 70 -7.93 11.20 6.39
CA PHE A 70 -6.93 10.18 6.06
C PHE A 70 -7.51 8.75 6.14
N VAL A 71 -8.28 8.44 7.19
CA VAL A 71 -8.98 7.14 7.31
C VAL A 71 -10.03 6.97 6.20
N GLY A 72 -10.76 8.03 5.84
CA GLY A 72 -11.72 8.00 4.73
C GLY A 72 -11.07 7.72 3.37
N LEU A 73 -9.92 8.33 3.09
CA LEU A 73 -9.14 8.08 1.87
C LEU A 73 -8.63 6.63 1.80
N ILE A 74 -8.10 6.11 2.91
CA ILE A 74 -7.63 4.71 3.00
C ILE A 74 -8.80 3.73 2.83
N ALA A 75 -9.92 3.97 3.49
CA ALA A 75 -11.13 3.14 3.34
C ALA A 75 -11.64 3.13 1.90
N SER A 76 -11.67 4.30 1.24
CA SER A 76 -12.06 4.40 -0.18
C SER A 76 -11.12 3.63 -1.10
N ALA A 77 -9.80 3.62 -0.84
CA ALA A 77 -8.85 2.84 -1.63
C ALA A 77 -9.03 1.33 -1.43
N PHE A 78 -9.28 0.88 -0.20
CA PHE A 78 -9.56 -0.54 0.06
C PHE A 78 -10.89 -1.01 -0.53
N GLU A 79 -11.92 -0.16 -0.56
CA GLU A 79 -13.18 -0.51 -1.20
C GLU A 79 -13.01 -0.72 -2.71
N ALA A 80 -12.28 0.17 -3.39
CA ALA A 80 -11.96 0.01 -4.81
C ALA A 80 -11.15 -1.28 -5.11
N ILE A 81 -10.17 -1.62 -4.26
CA ILE A 81 -9.40 -2.88 -4.40
C ILE A 81 -10.30 -4.12 -4.20
N ARG A 82 -11.28 -4.04 -3.29
CA ARG A 82 -12.24 -5.13 -3.04
C ARG A 82 -13.20 -5.31 -4.21
N ASP A 83 -13.68 -4.21 -4.79
CA ASP A 83 -14.57 -4.22 -5.95
C ASP A 83 -13.89 -4.80 -7.20
N ASP A 84 -12.65 -4.40 -7.49
CA ASP A 84 -11.83 -4.97 -8.57
C ASP A 84 -11.60 -6.48 -8.37
N HIS A 85 -11.21 -6.89 -7.16
CA HIS A 85 -11.06 -8.31 -6.83
C HIS A 85 -12.36 -9.11 -6.99
N ASN A 86 -13.50 -8.54 -6.59
CA ASN A 86 -14.82 -9.17 -6.74
C ASN A 86 -15.22 -9.27 -8.22
N THR A 87 -14.98 -8.23 -9.01
CA THR A 87 -15.24 -8.22 -10.46
C THR A 87 -14.45 -9.32 -11.14
N ILE A 88 -13.11 -9.35 -10.96
CA ILE A 88 -12.21 -10.36 -11.53
C ILE A 88 -12.62 -11.78 -11.10
N THR A 89 -12.98 -11.95 -9.82
CA THR A 89 -13.42 -13.26 -9.31
C THR A 89 -14.75 -13.67 -9.94
N SER A 90 -15.70 -12.75 -10.11
CA SER A 90 -17.00 -13.03 -10.71
C SER A 90 -16.88 -13.40 -12.19
N ASP A 91 -16.03 -12.71 -12.97
CA ASP A 91 -15.77 -13.04 -14.37
C ASP A 91 -15.05 -14.39 -14.51
N ARG A 92 -14.05 -14.65 -13.66
CA ARG A 92 -13.32 -15.93 -13.65
C ARG A 92 -14.20 -17.15 -13.34
N LEU A 93 -15.24 -16.97 -12.51
CA LEU A 93 -16.17 -18.03 -12.14
C LEU A 93 -17.36 -18.15 -13.11
N SER A 94 -17.74 -17.07 -13.78
CA SER A 94 -18.90 -17.04 -14.68
C SER A 94 -18.56 -17.29 -16.15
N LYS A 95 -17.31 -17.07 -16.60
CA LYS A 95 -16.91 -17.16 -18.01
C LYS A 95 -15.64 -17.98 -18.20
N CYS A 96 -15.57 -18.74 -19.28
CA CYS A 96 -14.36 -19.50 -19.61
C CYS A 96 -13.24 -18.57 -20.12
N LEU A 97 -12.03 -18.69 -19.55
CA LEU A 97 -10.88 -17.84 -19.91
C LEU A 97 -10.48 -17.89 -21.39
N ILE A 98 -10.68 -19.02 -22.07
CA ILE A 98 -10.20 -19.23 -23.45
C ILE A 98 -11.23 -18.78 -24.51
N CYS A 99 -12.52 -19.10 -24.30
CA CYS A 99 -13.57 -18.77 -25.26
C CYS A 99 -14.48 -17.61 -24.85
N SER A 100 -14.34 -17.06 -23.64
CA SER A 100 -15.16 -15.97 -23.09
C SER A 100 -16.68 -16.26 -23.03
N GLN A 101 -17.07 -17.54 -23.03
CA GLN A 101 -18.46 -17.96 -23.03
C GLN A 101 -18.98 -18.22 -21.61
N ASP A 102 -20.22 -17.80 -21.31
CA ASP A 102 -20.82 -17.89 -19.98
C ASP A 102 -21.16 -19.33 -19.54
N MET A 103 -20.92 -19.61 -18.26
CA MET A 103 -21.22 -20.86 -17.53
C MET A 103 -22.64 -21.36 -17.77
N TYR A 104 -23.61 -20.44 -17.82
CA TYR A 104 -25.02 -20.76 -18.03
C TYR A 104 -25.25 -21.60 -19.30
N LEU A 105 -24.61 -21.25 -20.41
CA LEU A 105 -24.76 -21.94 -21.69
C LEU A 105 -24.18 -23.36 -21.68
N PHE A 106 -23.16 -23.61 -20.86
CA PHE A 106 -22.62 -24.96 -20.68
C PHE A 106 -23.52 -25.83 -19.82
N ASN A 107 -24.02 -25.28 -18.71
CA ASN A 107 -24.90 -26.00 -17.79
C ASN A 107 -26.28 -26.31 -18.40
N GLU A 108 -26.76 -25.51 -19.34
CA GLU A 108 -28.02 -25.77 -20.08
C GLU A 108 -27.85 -26.85 -21.16
N LYS A 109 -26.73 -26.83 -21.92
CA LYS A 109 -26.62 -27.56 -23.20
C LYS A 109 -25.70 -28.78 -23.19
N ILE A 110 -24.91 -29.00 -22.14
CA ILE A 110 -23.84 -30.01 -22.14
C ILE A 110 -23.90 -30.87 -20.87
N GLU A 111 -23.97 -32.18 -21.05
CA GLU A 111 -23.80 -33.17 -19.98
C GLU A 111 -22.36 -33.10 -19.45
N GLY A 112 -22.20 -32.70 -18.18
CA GLY A 112 -20.90 -32.41 -17.54
C GLY A 112 -20.70 -30.93 -17.18
N GLY A 113 -21.49 -30.02 -17.76
CA GLY A 113 -21.52 -28.60 -17.39
C GLY A 113 -20.19 -27.84 -17.60
N PHE A 114 -20.03 -26.75 -16.85
CA PHE A 114 -18.92 -25.82 -17.01
C PHE A 114 -17.56 -26.30 -16.45
N ASP A 115 -17.57 -27.04 -15.33
CA ASP A 115 -16.33 -27.50 -14.69
C ASP A 115 -15.56 -28.48 -15.58
N GLU A 116 -16.26 -29.43 -16.19
CA GLU A 116 -15.71 -30.36 -17.17
C GLU A 116 -15.16 -29.63 -18.42
N HIS A 117 -15.82 -28.55 -18.85
CA HIS A 117 -15.35 -27.72 -19.95
C HIS A 117 -14.01 -27.03 -19.62
N ILE A 118 -13.88 -26.41 -18.43
CA ILE A 118 -12.62 -25.79 -18.00
C ILE A 118 -11.53 -26.84 -17.77
N LEU A 119 -11.84 -27.98 -17.15
CA LEU A 119 -10.84 -28.95 -16.74
C LEU A 119 -10.31 -29.80 -17.90
N ARG A 120 -11.16 -30.22 -18.84
CA ARG A 120 -10.77 -31.11 -19.95
C ARG A 120 -10.67 -30.47 -21.32
N GLN A 121 -11.44 -29.41 -21.62
CA GLN A 121 -11.45 -28.80 -22.96
C GLN A 121 -10.59 -27.52 -22.99
N HIS A 122 -10.88 -26.55 -22.14
CA HIS A 122 -10.27 -25.23 -22.12
C HIS A 122 -9.41 -24.99 -20.86
N ASN A 123 -8.55 -25.96 -20.55
CA ASN A 123 -7.64 -25.86 -19.42
C ASN A 123 -6.47 -24.91 -19.74
N ALA A 124 -6.46 -23.74 -19.11
CA ALA A 124 -5.48 -22.69 -19.36
C ALA A 124 -4.01 -23.16 -19.24
N LEU A 125 -3.71 -24.11 -18.35
CA LEU A 125 -2.35 -24.63 -18.19
C LEU A 125 -1.90 -25.46 -19.40
N HIS A 126 -2.79 -26.22 -20.04
CA HIS A 126 -2.45 -26.98 -21.26
C HIS A 126 -2.08 -26.04 -22.41
N TYR A 127 -2.73 -24.88 -22.55
CA TYR A 127 -2.32 -23.85 -23.52
C TYR A 127 -0.93 -23.26 -23.22
N VAL A 128 -0.60 -23.02 -21.94
CA VAL A 128 0.73 -22.53 -21.53
C VAL A 128 1.81 -23.60 -21.78
N PHE A 129 1.54 -24.87 -21.45
CA PHE A 129 2.47 -25.97 -21.74
C PHE A 129 2.67 -26.19 -23.25
N PHE A 130 1.62 -26.05 -24.06
CA PHE A 130 1.71 -26.09 -25.52
C PHE A 130 2.58 -24.95 -26.08
N LEU A 131 2.40 -23.72 -25.59
CA LEU A 131 3.27 -22.58 -25.95
C LEU A 131 4.72 -22.73 -25.48
N HIS A 132 4.97 -23.51 -24.41
CA HIS A 132 6.32 -23.88 -24.00
C HIS A 132 6.91 -24.97 -24.91
N HIS A 133 6.12 -25.98 -25.28
CA HIS A 133 6.50 -27.03 -26.23
C HIS A 133 6.93 -26.43 -27.58
N LEU A 134 6.12 -25.54 -28.15
CA LEU A 134 6.44 -24.76 -29.37
C LEU A 134 7.68 -23.84 -29.28
N ARG A 135 8.34 -23.74 -28.12
CA ARG A 135 9.61 -23.01 -27.94
C ARG A 135 10.79 -23.91 -27.62
N ALA A 136 10.53 -25.17 -27.24
CA ALA A 136 11.54 -26.15 -26.87
C ALA A 136 11.82 -27.15 -28.01
N THR A 137 10.80 -27.47 -28.81
CA THR A 137 10.87 -28.34 -29.98
C THR A 137 11.41 -27.59 -31.21
N ALA A 138 12.10 -28.29 -32.12
CA ALA A 138 12.60 -27.71 -33.37
C ALA A 138 11.51 -27.66 -34.46
N LEU A 139 11.62 -26.71 -35.41
CA LEU A 139 10.62 -26.49 -36.47
C LEU A 139 10.38 -27.72 -37.35
N GLU A 140 11.41 -28.54 -37.54
CA GLU A 140 11.40 -29.77 -38.34
C GLU A 140 10.62 -30.92 -37.67
N GLU A 141 10.41 -30.84 -36.36
CA GLU A 141 9.72 -31.86 -35.55
C GLU A 141 8.23 -31.51 -35.32
N TYR A 142 7.76 -30.35 -35.80
CA TYR A 142 6.37 -29.91 -35.61
C TYR A 142 5.39 -30.75 -36.43
N THR A 143 4.26 -31.11 -35.80
CA THR A 143 3.12 -31.67 -36.52
C THR A 143 2.47 -30.63 -37.45
N GLY A 144 1.62 -31.11 -38.37
CA GLY A 144 0.89 -30.24 -39.30
C GLY A 144 -0.03 -29.22 -38.64
N ALA A 145 -0.47 -29.45 -37.40
CA ALA A 145 -1.25 -28.47 -36.64
C ALA A 145 -0.35 -27.45 -35.91
N GLU A 146 0.77 -27.91 -35.35
CA GLU A 146 1.74 -27.06 -34.64
C GLU A 146 2.41 -26.05 -35.56
N SER A 147 2.80 -26.46 -36.76
CA SER A 147 3.36 -25.58 -37.80
C SER A 147 2.39 -24.49 -38.27
N ILE A 148 1.07 -24.75 -38.26
CA ILE A 148 0.06 -23.70 -38.51
C ILE A 148 0.08 -22.68 -37.37
N VAL A 149 0.07 -23.13 -36.10
CA VAL A 149 0.06 -22.23 -34.94
C VAL A 149 1.37 -21.44 -34.82
N SER A 150 2.54 -22.05 -35.07
CA SER A 150 3.82 -21.34 -35.09
C SER A 150 3.84 -20.26 -36.19
N THR A 151 3.38 -20.61 -37.40
CA THR A 151 3.27 -19.65 -38.52
C THR A 151 2.36 -18.47 -38.17
N VAL A 152 1.24 -18.70 -37.45
CA VAL A 152 0.38 -17.61 -36.96
C VAL A 152 1.11 -16.76 -35.91
N LEU A 153 1.82 -17.37 -34.97
CA LEU A 153 2.57 -16.66 -33.92
C LEU A 153 3.71 -15.80 -34.48
N ASP A 154 4.44 -16.29 -35.48
CA ASP A 154 5.60 -15.63 -36.08
C ASP A 154 5.20 -14.46 -37.00
N ASN A 155 4.09 -14.59 -37.73
CA ASN A 155 3.58 -13.53 -38.60
C ASN A 155 2.78 -12.45 -37.85
N ALA A 156 2.34 -12.73 -36.62
CA ALA A 156 1.46 -11.85 -35.85
C ALA A 156 2.21 -10.66 -35.21
N LYS A 157 1.84 -9.45 -35.64
CA LYS A 157 2.47 -8.19 -35.20
C LYS A 157 1.85 -7.64 -33.92
N THR A 158 0.53 -7.75 -33.75
CA THR A 158 -0.17 -7.31 -32.54
C THR A 158 -0.49 -8.46 -31.60
N THR A 159 -0.86 -8.15 -30.36
CA THR A 159 -1.34 -9.15 -29.39
C THR A 159 -2.66 -9.80 -29.81
N THR A 160 -3.52 -9.07 -30.52
CA THR A 160 -4.78 -9.58 -31.07
C THR A 160 -4.53 -10.61 -32.18
N ASP A 161 -3.59 -10.32 -33.10
CA ASP A 161 -3.22 -11.25 -34.18
C ASP A 161 -2.64 -12.56 -33.63
N LYS A 162 -1.88 -12.49 -32.52
CA LYS A 162 -1.34 -13.67 -31.82
C LYS A 162 -2.42 -14.54 -31.19
N GLY A 163 -3.62 -14.00 -30.98
CA GLY A 163 -4.77 -14.71 -30.43
C GLY A 163 -5.64 -15.42 -31.48
N THR A 164 -5.42 -15.21 -32.79
CA THR A 164 -6.34 -15.67 -33.86
C THR A 164 -6.52 -17.20 -33.92
N TRP A 165 -5.56 -17.98 -33.41
CA TRP A 165 -5.66 -19.45 -33.33
C TRP A 165 -6.49 -19.95 -32.14
N LEU A 166 -6.82 -19.09 -31.17
CA LEU A 166 -7.63 -19.45 -30.00
C LEU A 166 -9.13 -19.49 -30.36
N PRO A 167 -9.92 -20.41 -29.77
CA PRO A 167 -11.36 -20.54 -30.03
C PRO A 167 -12.19 -19.46 -29.30
N VAL A 168 -11.98 -18.18 -29.64
CA VAL A 168 -12.74 -17.06 -29.05
C VAL A 168 -14.22 -17.15 -29.45
N SER A 169 -15.12 -17.01 -28.48
CA SER A 169 -16.59 -17.10 -28.60
C SER A 169 -17.09 -18.41 -29.21
N LYS A 170 -16.30 -19.49 -29.17
CA LYS A 170 -16.62 -20.80 -29.74
C LYS A 170 -16.16 -21.90 -28.79
N SER A 171 -16.92 -22.99 -28.71
CA SER A 171 -16.48 -24.23 -28.06
C SER A 171 -17.04 -25.44 -28.80
N LEU A 172 -16.25 -26.50 -28.90
CA LEU A 172 -16.63 -27.72 -29.64
C LEU A 172 -17.92 -28.32 -29.08
N ALA A 173 -18.04 -28.37 -27.76
CA ALA A 173 -19.20 -28.94 -27.07
C ALA A 173 -20.50 -28.16 -27.33
N ILE A 174 -20.46 -26.82 -27.35
CA ILE A 174 -21.65 -26.02 -27.70
C ILE A 174 -22.01 -26.22 -29.17
N MET A 175 -21.03 -26.22 -30.08
CA MET A 175 -21.29 -26.45 -31.50
C MET A 175 -21.93 -27.82 -31.75
N HIS A 176 -21.43 -28.88 -31.11
CA HIS A 176 -22.01 -30.22 -31.19
C HIS A 176 -23.44 -30.27 -30.61
N ALA A 177 -23.68 -29.66 -29.44
CA ALA A 177 -25.01 -29.58 -28.83
C ALA A 177 -26.01 -28.84 -29.74
N THR A 178 -25.60 -27.72 -30.36
CA THR A 178 -26.47 -26.96 -31.28
C THR A 178 -26.75 -27.70 -32.58
N ALA A 179 -25.80 -28.50 -33.10
CA ALA A 179 -26.03 -29.35 -34.27
C ALA A 179 -27.01 -30.49 -33.94
N ALA A 180 -26.91 -31.07 -32.74
CA ALA A 180 -27.81 -32.12 -32.27
C ALA A 180 -29.24 -31.63 -32.00
N SER A 181 -29.43 -30.38 -31.56
CA SER A 181 -30.77 -29.79 -31.44
C SER A 181 -31.38 -29.48 -32.81
N ALA A 182 -30.61 -28.91 -33.74
CA ALA A 182 -31.08 -28.58 -35.08
C ALA A 182 -31.57 -29.81 -35.87
N SER A 183 -30.93 -30.98 -35.69
CA SER A 183 -31.35 -32.21 -36.36
C SER A 183 -32.68 -32.78 -35.84
N LYS A 184 -33.07 -32.49 -34.58
CA LYS A 184 -34.36 -32.90 -34.02
C LYS A 184 -35.53 -32.08 -34.56
N GLU A 185 -35.35 -30.78 -34.73
CA GLU A 185 -36.41 -29.88 -35.23
C GLU A 185 -36.73 -30.15 -36.71
N GLY A 186 -35.71 -30.41 -37.53
CA GLY A 186 -35.89 -30.77 -38.95
C GLY A 186 -36.64 -32.09 -39.20
N GLY A 187 -36.75 -32.97 -38.20
CA GLY A 187 -37.44 -34.25 -38.29
C GLY A 187 -38.95 -34.20 -38.00
N SER A 188 -39.45 -33.13 -37.39
CA SER A 188 -40.85 -33.03 -36.94
C SER A 188 -41.81 -32.41 -37.96
N GLY A 189 -41.30 -31.91 -39.09
CA GLY A 189 -42.08 -31.22 -40.13
C GLY A 189 -42.60 -32.09 -41.28
N ALA A 190 -42.54 -33.41 -41.15
CA ALA A 190 -42.90 -34.38 -42.18
C ALA A 190 -44.02 -35.34 -41.72
N GLN A 191 -45.22 -34.79 -41.49
CA GLN A 191 -46.51 -35.51 -41.42
C GLN A 191 -47.57 -34.70 -42.17
#